data_AF-A0A1C6JW66-F1
#
_entry.id   AF-A0A1C6JW66-F1
#
_cell.length_a   1.000
_cell.length_b   1.000
_cell.length_c   1.000
_cell.angle_alpha   90.00
_cell.angle_beta   90.00
_cell.angle_gamma   90.00
#
_symmetry.space_group_name_H-M   'P 1'
#
loop_
_entity.id
_entity.type
_entity.pdbx_description
1 polymer ?
#
loop_
_entity_poly.entity_id
_entity_poly.type
_entity_poly.pdbx_seq_one_letter_code
_entity_poly.pdbx_strand_id
1 'polypeptide(L)'
;MSKKLVSDLLVDYLERRGVTKLFGLCGHTVIGMLDALSRSEKIEYIGTRHESVASTAADGYARVTHKASVVMCHLGPGLTNVITGVANASLDSIPMVVIAGDVPSYYYGRHPHQEVQMHADGDQYKLLEPVVKRAWRVDDVEAFPDILDKAFRLAESGRPGPVLVDVPMDMFSREMDEDLWARTHKGNLVTMRPALDPAAAKAIAKRLARAKNPVLHAGGGILLSQASEELAALAEYLDIPVSRTLAGQGCLSDLHPLMIGQTGFWGLEFTHSLTTNADVILGLGTRFGEADSSSWYQGVTFDPDKTTFLQIDIDPMEIGRNYPVEIGAMGDLKIGLGQILEEVKKLCPEGRNNPELRARIARAKADFKQSNAAISSDSRFPMTPQRILKDVKEVIPEDAVIFTDVGWNKNGVAQEFDITIPGTIHHSSGLATMGFGPSAVLGGKVAAPDKIVINLTGDGGFGINPSCLATAVEHGIACTWVVMNNSAFGTIAGLENANYKTKFGTVFYKPDGERYTICWADVAKSYGIESICVNSAEEFKPALEKAIAANKEGRPFLVEAPMENIVVPTPGCWNINDIYTPNALVKEGKLVKKENGRYVAPSHSKSHDGCLN
;
A
#
# COMPACT_ATOMS: atom_id res chain seq x y z
N MET A 1 42.92 -14.95 -16.03
CA MET A 1 41.67 -14.35 -15.54
C MET A 1 40.65 -15.47 -15.51
N SER A 2 39.94 -15.63 -14.40
CA SER A 2 38.87 -16.63 -14.30
C SER A 2 37.64 -16.07 -15.01
N LYS A 3 36.99 -16.90 -15.82
CA LYS A 3 35.74 -16.57 -16.50
C LYS A 3 34.59 -17.29 -15.82
N LYS A 4 33.45 -16.62 -15.70
CA LYS A 4 32.21 -17.20 -15.17
C LYS A 4 31.04 -16.83 -16.05
N LEU A 5 29.98 -17.63 -15.98
CA LEU A 5 28.70 -17.25 -16.57
C LEU A 5 28.17 -16.00 -15.88
N VAL A 6 27.61 -15.10 -16.66
CA VAL A 6 26.97 -13.87 -16.17
C VAL A 6 25.85 -14.16 -15.17
N SER A 7 25.10 -15.26 -15.36
CA SER A 7 24.08 -15.68 -14.40
C SER A 7 24.65 -16.02 -13.02
N ASP A 8 25.80 -16.70 -12.95
CA ASP A 8 26.48 -17.01 -11.68
C ASP A 8 27.01 -15.72 -11.01
N LEU A 9 27.53 -14.78 -11.81
CA LEU A 9 27.99 -13.47 -11.32
C LEU A 9 26.83 -12.62 -10.77
N LEU A 10 25.67 -12.66 -11.43
CA LEU A 10 24.46 -12.00 -10.96
C LEU A 10 23.95 -12.63 -9.65
N VAL A 11 23.95 -13.96 -9.52
CA VAL A 11 23.59 -14.63 -8.26
C VAL A 11 24.54 -14.22 -7.14
N ASP A 12 25.86 -14.26 -7.34
CA ASP A 12 26.84 -13.79 -6.36
C ASP A 12 26.60 -12.33 -5.95
N TYR A 13 26.29 -11.46 -6.91
CA TYR A 13 25.95 -10.06 -6.66
C TYR A 13 24.70 -9.93 -5.76
N LEU A 14 23.62 -10.65 -6.07
CA LEU A 14 22.39 -10.63 -5.28
C LEU A 14 22.62 -11.18 -3.86
N GLU A 15 23.40 -12.24 -3.72
CA GLU A 15 23.78 -12.81 -2.43
C GLU A 15 24.55 -11.79 -1.57
N ARG A 16 25.55 -11.11 -2.15
CA ARG A 16 26.34 -10.09 -1.45
C ARG A 16 25.52 -8.87 -1.05
N ARG A 17 24.42 -8.60 -1.76
CA ARG A 17 23.45 -7.57 -1.38
C ARG A 17 22.52 -7.98 -0.25
N GLY A 18 22.56 -9.25 0.15
CA GLY A 18 21.66 -9.81 1.15
C GLY A 18 20.25 -10.03 0.62
N VAL A 19 20.09 -10.20 -0.71
CA VAL A 19 18.85 -10.75 -1.26
C VAL A 19 18.77 -12.20 -0.79
N THR A 20 17.65 -12.56 -0.17
CA THR A 20 17.40 -13.93 0.31
C THR A 20 16.23 -14.60 -0.39
N LYS A 21 15.37 -13.81 -1.05
CA LYS A 21 14.15 -14.26 -1.72
C LYS A 21 14.06 -13.60 -3.08
N LEU A 22 13.72 -14.37 -4.10
CA LEU A 22 13.42 -13.88 -5.44
C LEU A 22 12.05 -14.42 -5.85
N PHE A 23 11.15 -13.56 -6.30
CA PHE A 23 9.81 -13.95 -6.71
C PHE A 23 9.73 -13.99 -8.23
N GLY A 24 9.15 -15.03 -8.83
CA GLY A 24 9.06 -15.06 -10.28
C GLY A 24 8.22 -16.17 -10.88
N LEU A 25 8.13 -16.14 -12.21
CA LEU A 25 7.64 -17.24 -13.01
C LEU A 25 8.67 -17.57 -14.09
N CYS A 26 8.88 -18.86 -14.32
CA CYS A 26 9.86 -19.34 -15.28
C CYS A 26 9.44 -19.03 -16.73
N GLY A 27 10.43 -18.92 -17.61
CA GLY A 27 10.23 -18.83 -19.06
C GLY A 27 11.55 -19.08 -19.78
N HIS A 28 11.50 -19.35 -21.08
CA HIS A 28 12.69 -19.81 -21.82
C HIS A 28 13.85 -18.80 -21.83
N THR A 29 13.55 -17.49 -21.72
CA THR A 29 14.58 -16.43 -21.69
C THR A 29 15.32 -16.30 -20.36
N VAL A 30 14.82 -16.92 -19.28
CA VAL A 30 15.44 -16.84 -17.94
C VAL A 30 15.94 -18.20 -17.43
N ILE A 31 15.98 -19.24 -18.27
CA ILE A 31 16.46 -20.58 -17.86
C ILE A 31 17.91 -20.53 -17.36
N GLY A 32 18.79 -19.75 -18.00
CA GLY A 32 20.17 -19.58 -17.54
C GLY A 32 20.27 -18.96 -16.14
N MET A 33 19.31 -18.12 -15.75
CA MET A 33 19.19 -17.61 -14.39
C MET A 33 18.64 -18.64 -13.42
N LEU A 34 17.62 -19.41 -13.82
CA LEU A 34 17.07 -20.48 -12.98
C LEU A 34 18.11 -21.56 -12.67
N ASP A 35 18.93 -21.90 -13.66
CA ASP A 35 20.07 -22.81 -13.49
C ASP A 35 21.06 -22.28 -12.44
N ALA A 36 21.47 -21.00 -12.55
CA ALA A 36 22.35 -20.37 -11.55
C ALA A 36 21.72 -20.30 -10.15
N LEU A 37 20.44 -19.91 -10.06
CA LEU A 37 19.71 -19.86 -8.79
C LEU A 37 19.59 -21.24 -8.13
N SER A 38 19.46 -22.32 -8.92
CA SER A 38 19.38 -23.69 -8.38
C SER A 38 20.62 -24.13 -7.61
N ARG A 39 21.76 -23.45 -7.83
CA ARG A 39 23.03 -23.67 -7.12
C ARG A 39 23.24 -22.74 -5.93
N SER A 40 22.39 -21.73 -5.73
CA SER A 40 22.49 -20.83 -4.59
C SER A 40 21.96 -21.50 -3.33
N GLU A 41 22.71 -21.41 -2.24
CA GLU A 41 22.26 -21.83 -0.90
C GLU A 41 21.67 -20.66 -0.09
N LYS A 42 21.76 -19.42 -0.60
CA LYS A 42 21.35 -18.20 0.13
C LYS A 42 20.07 -17.57 -0.40
N ILE A 43 19.78 -17.75 -1.69
CA ILE A 43 18.60 -17.19 -2.34
C ILE A 43 17.59 -18.31 -2.58
N GLU A 44 16.40 -18.16 -2.00
CA GLU A 44 15.27 -19.01 -2.36
C GLU A 44 14.48 -18.38 -3.52
N TYR A 45 14.28 -19.15 -4.58
CA TYR A 45 13.38 -18.80 -5.67
C TYR A 45 11.94 -19.22 -5.33
N ILE A 46 11.05 -18.24 -5.22
CA ILE A 46 9.62 -18.43 -4.98
C ILE A 46 8.89 -18.37 -6.32
N GLY A 47 8.58 -19.55 -6.85
CA GLY A 47 7.86 -19.72 -8.11
C GLY A 47 6.36 -19.51 -7.92
N THR A 48 5.75 -18.68 -8.75
CA THR A 48 4.30 -18.44 -8.71
C THR A 48 3.57 -19.19 -9.82
N ARG A 49 2.26 -18.94 -10.00
CA ARG A 49 1.47 -19.44 -11.13
C ARG A 49 1.02 -18.35 -12.10
N HIS A 50 1.40 -17.11 -11.81
CA HIS A 50 1.15 -15.94 -12.64
C HIS A 50 2.10 -14.82 -12.20
N GLU A 51 2.64 -14.06 -13.15
CA GLU A 51 3.65 -13.04 -12.84
C GLU A 51 3.08 -11.89 -11.98
N SER A 52 1.79 -11.57 -12.11
CA SER A 52 1.15 -10.58 -11.22
C SER A 52 1.19 -11.00 -9.75
N VAL A 53 1.09 -12.30 -9.44
CA VAL A 53 1.28 -12.83 -8.07
C VAL A 53 2.73 -12.63 -7.63
N ALA A 54 3.70 -12.86 -8.52
CA ALA A 54 5.12 -12.67 -8.21
C ALA A 54 5.43 -11.21 -7.88
N SER A 55 5.03 -10.27 -8.74
CA SER A 55 5.25 -8.83 -8.50
C SER A 55 4.52 -8.34 -7.25
N THR A 56 3.33 -8.86 -6.96
CA THR A 56 2.53 -8.42 -5.79
C THR A 56 3.03 -9.03 -4.48
N ALA A 57 3.47 -10.28 -4.49
CA ALA A 57 4.16 -10.88 -3.34
C ALA A 57 5.48 -10.15 -3.06
N ALA A 58 6.26 -9.83 -4.10
CA ALA A 58 7.48 -9.03 -3.95
C ALA A 58 7.22 -7.64 -3.34
N ASP A 59 6.12 -6.98 -3.72
CA ASP A 59 5.65 -5.73 -3.11
C ASP A 59 5.39 -5.94 -1.59
N GLY A 60 4.60 -6.96 -1.22
CA GLY A 60 4.32 -7.28 0.18
C GLY A 60 5.58 -7.60 1.00
N TYR A 61 6.55 -8.31 0.40
CA TYR A 61 7.85 -8.59 1.02
C TYR A 61 8.66 -7.31 1.28
N ALA A 62 8.69 -6.38 0.32
CA ALA A 62 9.41 -5.12 0.44
C ALA A 62 8.80 -4.19 1.51
N ARG A 63 7.47 -4.20 1.69
CA ARG A 63 6.80 -3.41 2.74
C ARG A 63 7.21 -3.79 4.15
N VAL A 64 7.45 -5.07 4.39
CA VAL A 64 7.82 -5.60 5.72
C VAL A 64 9.33 -5.54 5.94
N THR A 65 10.13 -5.84 4.91
CA THR A 65 11.60 -5.83 5.03
C THR A 65 12.23 -4.45 4.89
N HIS A 66 11.51 -3.49 4.28
CA HIS A 66 12.03 -2.18 3.89
C HIS A 66 13.27 -2.23 2.97
N LYS A 67 13.42 -3.31 2.22
CA LYS A 67 14.50 -3.52 1.24
C LYS A 67 13.90 -3.74 -0.14
N ALA A 68 14.67 -3.47 -1.20
CA ALA A 68 14.22 -3.77 -2.55
C ALA A 68 13.97 -5.28 -2.70
N SER A 69 12.75 -5.64 -3.08
CA SER A 69 12.44 -7.00 -3.50
C SER A 69 12.90 -7.23 -4.94
N VAL A 70 13.15 -8.49 -5.30
CA VAL A 70 13.57 -8.88 -6.65
C VAL A 70 12.48 -9.70 -7.30
N VAL A 71 12.05 -9.26 -8.48
CA VAL A 71 11.10 -9.98 -9.35
C VAL A 71 11.85 -10.46 -10.57
N MET A 72 11.69 -11.73 -10.95
CA MET A 72 12.17 -12.26 -12.22
C MET A 72 11.02 -12.71 -13.09
N CYS A 73 11.00 -12.28 -14.34
CA CYS A 73 9.96 -12.68 -15.29
C CYS A 73 10.51 -12.95 -16.69
N HIS A 74 9.68 -13.65 -17.47
CA HIS A 74 9.89 -13.86 -18.89
C HIS A 74 9.70 -12.58 -19.71
N LEU A 75 10.04 -12.63 -21.00
CA LEU A 75 9.75 -11.56 -21.96
C LEU A 75 8.26 -11.52 -22.30
N GLY A 76 7.84 -10.50 -23.05
CA GLY A 76 6.53 -10.44 -23.72
C GLY A 76 5.38 -10.69 -22.74
N PRO A 77 4.69 -11.84 -22.79
CA PRO A 77 3.61 -12.15 -21.85
C PRO A 77 4.02 -12.03 -20.37
N GLY A 78 5.24 -12.43 -20.02
CA GLY A 78 5.71 -12.36 -18.63
C GLY A 78 5.84 -10.92 -18.14
N LEU A 79 6.45 -10.06 -18.96
CA LEU A 79 6.58 -8.63 -18.67
C LEU A 79 5.21 -7.92 -18.67
N THR A 80 4.30 -8.28 -19.58
CA THR A 80 2.95 -7.71 -19.58
C THR A 80 2.12 -8.15 -18.38
N ASN A 81 2.37 -9.33 -17.81
CA ASN A 81 1.65 -9.83 -16.64
C ASN A 81 2.14 -9.22 -15.32
N VAL A 82 3.39 -8.75 -15.22
CA VAL A 82 3.89 -8.05 -14.00
C VAL A 82 3.40 -6.61 -13.89
N ILE A 83 2.99 -5.98 -15.00
CA ILE A 83 2.81 -4.52 -15.08
C ILE A 83 1.92 -3.96 -13.97
N THR A 84 0.81 -4.64 -13.64
CA THR A 84 -0.13 -4.17 -12.61
C THR A 84 0.49 -4.18 -11.23
N GLY A 85 1.25 -5.22 -10.86
CA GLY A 85 1.94 -5.27 -9.57
C GLY A 85 3.09 -4.27 -9.48
N VAL A 86 3.83 -4.07 -10.58
CA VAL A 86 4.87 -3.03 -10.67
C VAL A 86 4.27 -1.64 -10.54
N ALA A 87 3.16 -1.36 -11.23
CA ALA A 87 2.47 -0.07 -11.15
C ALA A 87 1.91 0.19 -9.74
N ASN A 88 1.41 -0.84 -9.06
CA ASN A 88 1.00 -0.74 -7.65
C ASN A 88 2.18 -0.33 -6.76
N ALA A 89 3.30 -1.05 -6.86
CA ALA A 89 4.51 -0.75 -6.10
C ALA A 89 5.02 0.68 -6.37
N SER A 90 4.93 1.14 -7.62
CA SER A 90 5.33 2.49 -8.03
C SER A 90 4.51 3.58 -7.35
N LEU A 91 3.18 3.48 -7.43
CA LEU A 91 2.30 4.51 -6.87
C LEU A 91 2.25 4.50 -5.34
N ASP A 92 2.64 3.37 -4.71
CA ASP A 92 2.82 3.26 -3.27
C ASP A 92 4.26 3.46 -2.79
N SER A 93 5.19 3.76 -3.71
CA SER A 93 6.61 4.02 -3.41
C SER A 93 7.35 2.84 -2.75
N ILE A 94 7.12 1.63 -3.27
CA ILE A 94 7.69 0.38 -2.78
C ILE A 94 8.93 0.00 -3.61
N PRO A 95 10.10 -0.24 -2.98
CA PRO A 95 11.33 -0.56 -3.69
C PRO A 95 11.27 -1.97 -4.31
N MET A 96 11.56 -2.06 -5.60
CA MET A 96 11.52 -3.32 -6.35
C MET A 96 12.50 -3.29 -7.53
N VAL A 97 13.18 -4.39 -7.81
CA VAL A 97 14.00 -4.57 -9.00
C VAL A 97 13.40 -5.70 -9.83
N VAL A 98 12.87 -5.36 -11.00
CA VAL A 98 12.36 -6.32 -11.98
C VAL A 98 13.50 -6.69 -12.92
N ILE A 99 13.84 -7.97 -12.97
CA ILE A 99 14.81 -8.54 -13.91
C ILE A 99 14.01 -9.35 -14.92
N ALA A 100 13.85 -8.81 -16.13
CA ALA A 100 13.11 -9.45 -17.19
C ALA A 100 14.07 -10.07 -18.21
N GLY A 101 13.78 -11.28 -18.68
CA GLY A 101 14.44 -11.79 -19.87
C GLY A 101 13.90 -11.11 -21.14
N ASP A 102 14.73 -10.97 -22.17
CA ASP A 102 14.38 -10.46 -23.51
C ASP A 102 14.84 -11.45 -24.59
N VAL A 103 14.43 -11.19 -25.83
CA VAL A 103 14.91 -11.88 -27.02
C VAL A 103 16.44 -11.84 -27.12
N PRO A 104 17.10 -12.82 -27.78
CA PRO A 104 18.54 -12.77 -27.97
C PRO A 104 19.00 -11.47 -28.63
N SER A 105 20.06 -10.87 -28.12
CA SER A 105 20.58 -9.58 -28.58
C SER A 105 20.95 -9.58 -30.08
N TYR A 106 21.38 -10.72 -30.61
CA TYR A 106 21.73 -10.89 -32.02
C TYR A 106 20.52 -11.16 -32.96
N TYR A 107 19.31 -11.24 -32.43
CA TYR A 107 18.07 -11.35 -33.20
C TYR A 107 17.27 -10.04 -33.29
N TYR A 108 17.86 -8.94 -32.83
CA TYR A 108 17.29 -7.60 -32.97
C TYR A 108 16.82 -7.33 -34.41
N GLY A 109 15.55 -6.93 -34.57
CA GLY A 109 14.93 -6.62 -35.87
C GLY A 109 14.53 -7.83 -36.72
N ARG A 110 14.64 -9.05 -36.19
CA ARG A 110 14.21 -10.28 -36.88
C ARG A 110 12.86 -10.82 -36.42
N HIS A 111 12.25 -10.19 -35.42
CA HIS A 111 10.95 -10.59 -34.87
C HIS A 111 10.93 -12.04 -34.37
N PRO A 112 11.89 -12.43 -33.51
CA PRO A 112 11.89 -13.75 -32.89
C PRO A 112 10.65 -13.95 -32.01
N HIS A 113 10.43 -15.19 -31.60
CA HIS A 113 9.26 -15.59 -30.81
C HIS A 113 9.09 -14.70 -29.57
N GLN A 114 7.87 -14.17 -29.38
CA GLN A 114 7.45 -13.34 -28.23
C GLN A 114 8.13 -11.96 -28.11
N GLU A 115 8.80 -11.45 -29.15
CA GLU A 115 9.26 -10.06 -29.18
C GLU A 115 8.10 -9.06 -29.15
N VAL A 116 8.30 -7.91 -28.49
CA VAL A 116 7.48 -6.69 -28.62
C VAL A 116 8.16 -5.75 -29.60
N GLN A 117 7.53 -5.52 -30.75
CA GLN A 117 8.19 -5.02 -31.96
C GLN A 117 7.37 -4.05 -32.83
N MET A 118 6.11 -3.76 -32.50
CA MET A 118 5.20 -3.03 -33.41
C MET A 118 5.64 -1.59 -33.72
N HIS A 119 6.31 -0.91 -32.79
CA HIS A 119 6.77 0.48 -32.95
C HIS A 119 8.29 0.61 -33.05
N ALA A 120 9.04 -0.29 -32.43
CA ALA A 120 10.49 -0.43 -32.54
C ALA A 120 10.84 -1.89 -32.21
N ASP A 121 11.97 -2.37 -32.73
CA ASP A 121 12.47 -3.72 -32.45
C ASP A 121 12.99 -3.84 -31.00
N GLY A 122 12.84 -4.99 -30.37
CA GLY A 122 13.35 -5.27 -29.01
C GLY A 122 12.87 -4.28 -27.94
N ASP A 123 11.64 -3.77 -28.06
CA ASP A 123 11.19 -2.57 -27.35
C ASP A 123 10.37 -2.86 -26.09
N GLN A 124 10.43 -4.09 -25.57
CA GLN A 124 9.55 -4.52 -24.48
C GLN A 124 9.76 -3.71 -23.20
N TYR A 125 10.97 -3.21 -22.93
CA TYR A 125 11.25 -2.42 -21.73
C TYR A 125 10.40 -1.14 -21.64
N LYS A 126 9.94 -0.59 -22.78
CA LYS A 126 9.04 0.56 -22.82
C LYS A 126 7.67 0.29 -22.22
N LEU A 127 7.25 -0.98 -22.14
CA LEU A 127 5.99 -1.35 -21.50
C LEU A 127 5.93 -0.93 -20.02
N LEU A 128 7.08 -0.89 -19.33
CA LEU A 128 7.15 -0.50 -17.92
C LEU A 128 7.59 0.95 -17.70
N GLU A 129 8.11 1.67 -18.70
CA GLU A 129 8.59 3.06 -18.56
C GLU A 129 7.62 3.99 -17.80
N PRO A 130 6.29 3.96 -18.03
CA PRO A 130 5.36 4.84 -17.32
C PRO A 130 5.21 4.53 -15.82
N VAL A 131 5.65 3.35 -15.38
CA VAL A 131 5.37 2.81 -14.03
C VAL A 131 6.62 2.43 -13.26
N VAL A 132 7.83 2.69 -13.78
CA VAL A 132 9.09 2.50 -13.07
C VAL A 132 9.86 3.81 -12.92
N LYS A 133 10.71 3.91 -11.90
CA LYS A 133 11.65 5.03 -11.76
C LYS A 133 12.61 5.10 -12.94
N ARG A 134 12.96 3.94 -13.49
CA ARG A 134 13.79 3.79 -14.68
C ARG A 134 13.71 2.39 -15.25
N ALA A 135 13.76 2.30 -16.59
CA ALA A 135 14.00 1.08 -17.33
C ALA A 135 15.40 1.10 -17.93
N TRP A 136 16.10 -0.02 -17.84
CA TRP A 136 17.36 -0.29 -18.53
C TRP A 136 17.22 -1.53 -19.38
N ARG A 137 17.75 -1.50 -20.60
CA ARG A 137 18.00 -2.68 -21.42
C ARG A 137 19.50 -2.95 -21.45
N VAL A 138 19.89 -4.21 -21.27
CA VAL A 138 21.29 -4.63 -21.24
C VAL A 138 21.73 -4.99 -22.66
N ASP A 139 22.16 -3.99 -23.44
CA ASP A 139 22.69 -4.21 -24.80
C ASP A 139 24.18 -4.61 -24.78
N ASP A 140 24.93 -4.17 -23.76
CA ASP A 140 26.34 -4.53 -23.51
C ASP A 140 26.46 -5.28 -22.18
N VAL A 141 27.03 -6.49 -22.25
CA VAL A 141 27.21 -7.36 -21.09
C VAL A 141 28.21 -6.77 -20.09
N GLU A 142 29.23 -6.03 -20.55
CA GLU A 142 30.23 -5.42 -19.66
C GLU A 142 29.63 -4.28 -18.82
N ALA A 143 28.59 -3.63 -19.33
CA ALA A 143 27.86 -2.58 -18.62
C ALA A 143 26.87 -3.13 -17.57
N PHE A 144 26.57 -4.42 -17.59
CA PHE A 144 25.58 -5.04 -16.72
C PHE A 144 25.84 -4.84 -15.20
N PRO A 145 27.06 -5.07 -14.66
CA PRO A 145 27.34 -4.78 -13.25
C PRO A 145 27.05 -3.32 -12.86
N ASP A 146 27.33 -2.36 -13.76
CA ASP A 146 27.04 -0.95 -13.51
C ASP A 146 25.54 -0.62 -13.53
N ILE A 147 24.78 -1.29 -14.40
CA ILE A 147 23.32 -1.16 -14.47
C ILE A 147 22.71 -1.67 -13.18
N LEU A 148 23.12 -2.84 -12.69
CA LEU A 148 22.62 -3.42 -11.44
C LEU A 148 22.89 -2.53 -10.23
N ASP A 149 24.10 -1.97 -10.14
CA ASP A 149 24.51 -1.08 -9.05
C ASP A 149 23.67 0.22 -9.03
N LYS A 150 23.27 0.72 -10.20
CA LYS A 150 22.37 1.87 -10.34
C LYS A 150 20.93 1.49 -10.06
N ALA A 151 20.48 0.33 -10.55
CA ALA A 151 19.12 -0.14 -10.45
C ALA A 151 18.68 -0.27 -8.98
N PHE A 152 19.44 -1.01 -8.18
CA PHE A 152 19.08 -1.17 -6.77
C PHE A 152 19.20 0.13 -5.97
N ARG A 153 20.27 0.92 -6.18
CA ARG A 153 20.40 2.23 -5.51
C ARG A 153 19.21 3.13 -5.84
N LEU A 154 18.78 3.16 -7.10
CA LEU A 154 17.63 3.96 -7.51
C LEU A 154 16.32 3.40 -6.93
N ALA A 155 16.14 2.08 -6.86
CA ALA A 155 14.94 1.49 -6.29
C ALA A 155 14.75 1.87 -4.82
N GLU A 156 15.84 1.95 -4.05
CA GLU A 156 15.80 2.17 -2.59
C GLU A 156 15.94 3.64 -2.15
N SER A 157 16.62 4.48 -2.93
CA SER A 157 16.93 5.87 -2.53
C SER A 157 15.88 6.90 -2.94
N GLY A 158 15.88 8.04 -2.25
CA GLY A 158 14.90 9.11 -2.45
C GLY A 158 13.50 8.61 -2.08
N ARG A 159 12.51 8.91 -2.92
CA ARG A 159 11.24 8.18 -2.92
C ARG A 159 11.46 6.79 -3.50
N PRO A 160 11.31 5.70 -2.73
CA PRO A 160 11.56 4.36 -3.24
C PRO A 160 10.55 4.00 -4.34
N GLY A 161 10.89 3.02 -5.17
CA GLY A 161 10.01 2.60 -6.26
C GLY A 161 10.63 1.51 -7.14
N PRO A 162 9.85 0.93 -8.06
CA PRO A 162 10.33 -0.13 -8.93
C PRO A 162 11.28 0.39 -10.01
N VAL A 163 12.19 -0.48 -10.44
CA VAL A 163 13.01 -0.31 -11.64
C VAL A 163 12.97 -1.57 -12.50
N LEU A 164 13.20 -1.43 -13.81
CA LEU A 164 13.32 -2.54 -14.74
C LEU A 164 14.78 -2.69 -15.22
N VAL A 165 15.27 -3.92 -15.19
CA VAL A 165 16.49 -4.35 -15.87
C VAL A 165 16.10 -5.45 -16.85
N ASP A 166 16.00 -5.08 -18.12
CA ASP A 166 15.62 -5.92 -19.25
C ASP A 166 16.88 -6.55 -19.87
N VAL A 167 16.93 -7.88 -19.91
CA VAL A 167 18.17 -8.64 -20.17
C VAL A 167 17.96 -9.64 -21.31
N PRO A 168 18.54 -9.40 -22.49
CA PRO A 168 18.57 -10.39 -23.57
C PRO A 168 19.06 -11.75 -23.08
N MET A 169 18.32 -12.82 -23.40
CA MET A 169 18.53 -14.14 -22.79
C MET A 169 19.94 -14.70 -22.99
N ASP A 170 20.60 -14.34 -24.09
CA ASP A 170 21.96 -14.78 -24.37
C ASP A 170 22.96 -14.18 -23.38
N MET A 171 22.69 -13.00 -22.82
CA MET A 171 23.55 -12.36 -21.83
C MET A 171 23.74 -13.22 -20.59
N PHE A 172 22.70 -13.89 -20.10
CA PHE A 172 22.80 -14.78 -18.94
C PHE A 172 23.77 -15.95 -19.17
N SER A 173 23.92 -16.39 -20.41
CA SER A 173 24.74 -17.55 -20.79
C SER A 173 26.13 -17.17 -21.31
N ARG A 174 26.48 -15.88 -21.35
CA ARG A 174 27.82 -15.43 -21.75
C ARG A 174 28.82 -15.67 -20.62
N GLU A 175 30.03 -16.08 -20.99
CA GLU A 175 31.18 -16.07 -20.09
C GLU A 175 31.82 -14.68 -20.07
N MET A 176 32.16 -14.20 -18.87
CA MET A 176 32.84 -12.92 -18.69
C MET A 176 33.98 -13.03 -17.68
N ASP A 177 35.03 -12.22 -17.88
CA ASP A 177 36.11 -12.10 -16.92
C ASP A 177 35.57 -11.51 -15.61
N GLU A 178 35.82 -12.19 -14.48
CA GLU A 178 35.31 -11.79 -13.16
C GLU A 178 35.76 -10.36 -12.77
N ASP A 179 36.91 -9.91 -13.26
CA ASP A 179 37.46 -8.58 -12.98
C ASP A 179 36.55 -7.44 -13.46
N LEU A 180 35.70 -7.68 -14.48
CA LEU A 180 34.71 -6.70 -14.94
C LEU A 180 33.59 -6.48 -13.92
N TRP A 181 33.37 -7.43 -13.00
CA TRP A 181 32.42 -7.31 -11.89
C TRP A 181 33.06 -6.77 -10.61
N ALA A 182 34.39 -6.57 -10.57
CA ALA A 182 35.12 -6.16 -9.38
C ALA A 182 34.59 -4.84 -8.77
N ARG A 183 33.99 -3.95 -9.57
CA ARG A 183 33.35 -2.73 -9.07
C ARG A 183 32.25 -3.03 -8.06
N THR A 184 31.46 -4.06 -8.30
CA THR A 184 30.33 -4.44 -7.43
C THR A 184 30.80 -4.88 -6.03
N HIS A 185 32.10 -5.17 -5.85
CA HIS A 185 32.70 -5.49 -4.54
C HIS A 185 33.25 -4.26 -3.81
N LYS A 186 33.41 -3.13 -4.52
CA LYS A 186 34.01 -1.89 -3.98
C LYS A 186 32.96 -0.87 -3.54
N GLY A 187 31.73 -0.98 -4.03
CA GLY A 187 30.67 0.00 -3.78
C GLY A 187 30.02 -0.16 -2.41
N ASN A 188 29.67 0.97 -1.77
CA ASN A 188 28.73 0.94 -0.65
C ASN A 188 27.32 0.60 -1.19
N LEU A 189 26.64 -0.31 -0.49
CA LEU A 189 25.28 -0.75 -0.81
C LEU A 189 24.22 0.18 -0.19
N VAL A 190 24.60 1.04 0.76
CA VAL A 190 23.70 1.94 1.47
C VAL A 190 23.91 3.38 1.01
N THR A 191 22.82 4.05 0.64
CA THR A 191 22.80 5.49 0.37
C THR A 191 22.37 6.23 1.63
N MET A 192 23.15 7.22 2.06
CA MET A 192 22.79 8.07 3.19
C MET A 192 21.53 8.88 2.87
N ARG A 193 20.60 8.94 3.83
CA ARG A 193 19.37 9.72 3.70
C ARG A 193 19.65 11.21 3.96
N PRO A 194 19.09 12.13 3.16
CA PRO A 194 19.34 13.57 3.34
C PRO A 194 18.61 14.10 4.59
N ALA A 195 19.29 14.93 5.37
CA ALA A 195 18.69 15.72 6.45
C ALA A 195 17.95 16.94 5.88
N LEU A 196 17.13 17.60 6.70
CA LEU A 196 16.56 18.90 6.34
C LEU A 196 17.63 19.99 6.38
N ASP A 197 17.45 20.99 5.53
CA ASP A 197 18.14 22.27 5.66
C ASP A 197 17.90 22.85 7.08
N PRO A 198 18.95 23.22 7.83
CA PRO A 198 18.81 23.72 9.20
C PRO A 198 17.91 24.95 9.34
N ALA A 199 17.90 25.85 8.34
CA ALA A 199 17.03 27.01 8.34
C ALA A 199 15.57 26.61 8.13
N ALA A 200 15.30 25.62 7.27
CA ALA A 200 13.97 25.05 7.10
C ALA A 200 13.46 24.39 8.39
N ALA A 201 14.26 23.54 9.03
CA ALA A 201 13.90 22.89 10.30
C ALA A 201 13.55 23.93 11.38
N LYS A 202 14.38 24.97 11.53
CA LYS A 202 14.15 26.08 12.47
C LYS A 202 12.89 26.88 12.14
N ALA A 203 12.62 27.14 10.85
CA ALA A 203 11.45 27.87 10.42
C ALA A 203 10.15 27.08 10.66
N ILE A 204 10.15 25.78 10.38
CA ILE A 204 9.03 24.87 10.69
C ILE A 204 8.79 24.82 12.22
N ALA A 205 9.83 24.60 13.01
CA ALA A 205 9.76 24.60 14.47
C ALA A 205 9.14 25.89 15.02
N LYS A 206 9.54 27.05 14.49
CA LYS A 206 8.99 28.35 14.86
C LYS A 206 7.51 28.51 14.50
N ARG A 207 7.07 27.97 13.37
CA ARG A 207 5.64 27.97 12.99
C ARG A 207 4.81 27.10 13.93
N LEU A 208 5.25 25.86 14.16
CA LEU A 208 4.57 24.94 15.07
C LEU A 208 4.50 25.49 16.50
N ALA A 209 5.60 26.02 17.03
CA ALA A 209 5.67 26.58 18.38
C ALA A 209 4.84 27.86 18.59
N ARG A 210 4.35 28.50 17.51
CA ARG A 210 3.50 29.70 17.57
C ARG A 210 2.05 29.43 17.17
N ALA A 211 1.78 28.33 16.49
CA ALA A 211 0.45 27.93 16.07
C ALA A 211 -0.47 27.75 17.28
N LYS A 212 -1.74 28.09 17.10
CA LYS A 212 -2.80 27.92 18.10
C LYS A 212 -3.51 26.58 17.93
N ASN A 213 -3.78 26.18 16.69
CA ASN A 213 -4.46 24.93 16.33
C ASN A 213 -3.64 24.16 15.26
N PRO A 214 -2.38 23.80 15.53
CA PRO A 214 -1.60 23.03 14.56
C PRO A 214 -2.15 21.61 14.40
N VAL A 215 -1.91 21.00 13.23
CA VAL A 215 -2.12 19.56 12.99
C VAL A 215 -0.90 18.98 12.26
N LEU A 216 -0.45 17.80 12.68
CA LEU A 216 0.47 16.97 11.89
C LEU A 216 -0.37 16.09 10.96
N HIS A 217 -0.06 16.07 9.67
CA HIS A 217 -0.77 15.24 8.68
C HIS A 217 0.19 14.20 8.07
N ALA A 218 0.10 12.97 8.57
CA ALA A 218 1.00 11.88 8.25
C ALA A 218 0.57 11.09 6.99
N GLY A 219 1.50 10.99 6.04
CA GLY A 219 1.38 10.12 4.87
C GLY A 219 2.12 8.78 5.03
N GLY A 220 2.12 7.98 3.96
CA GLY A 220 2.88 6.73 3.90
C GLY A 220 4.40 6.91 4.05
N GLY A 221 4.93 8.11 3.80
CA GLY A 221 6.34 8.42 3.99
C GLY A 221 6.84 8.22 5.44
N ILE A 222 5.98 8.36 6.46
CA ILE A 222 6.36 8.07 7.85
C ILE A 222 6.73 6.59 8.02
N LEU A 223 5.94 5.69 7.43
CA LEU A 223 6.18 4.25 7.48
C LEU A 223 7.44 3.86 6.67
N LEU A 224 7.59 4.42 5.46
CA LEU A 224 8.76 4.16 4.61
C LEU A 224 10.07 4.66 5.25
N SER A 225 10.03 5.80 5.92
CA SER A 225 11.18 6.36 6.65
C SER A 225 11.42 5.66 7.99
N GLN A 226 10.44 4.90 8.50
CA GLN A 226 10.41 4.32 9.85
C GLN A 226 10.52 5.39 10.94
N ALA A 227 9.68 6.43 10.81
CA ALA A 227 9.73 7.67 11.60
C ALA A 227 8.59 7.80 12.63
N SER A 228 7.96 6.68 13.02
CA SER A 228 6.81 6.68 13.93
C SER A 228 7.14 7.20 15.33
N GLU A 229 8.33 6.88 15.85
CA GLU A 229 8.78 7.34 17.18
C GLU A 229 9.06 8.85 17.17
N GLU A 230 9.69 9.36 16.10
CA GLU A 230 9.98 10.78 15.95
C GLU A 230 8.70 11.60 15.74
N LEU A 231 7.72 11.04 15.02
CA LEU A 231 6.38 11.62 14.90
C LEU A 231 5.69 11.71 16.27
N ALA A 232 5.71 10.63 17.05
CA ALA A 232 5.14 10.60 18.40
C ALA A 232 5.83 11.64 19.30
N ALA A 233 7.17 11.66 19.32
CA ALA A 233 7.93 12.57 20.16
C ALA A 233 7.65 14.05 19.85
N LEU A 234 7.52 14.43 18.57
CA LEU A 234 7.15 15.79 18.20
C LEU A 234 5.69 16.11 18.57
N ALA A 235 4.77 15.20 18.30
CA ALA A 235 3.35 15.37 18.62
C ALA A 235 3.14 15.55 20.13
N GLU A 236 3.74 14.69 20.95
CA GLU A 236 3.64 14.73 22.41
C GLU A 236 4.26 15.99 23.01
N TYR A 237 5.43 16.41 22.52
CA TYR A 237 6.14 17.55 23.09
C TYR A 237 5.40 18.89 22.90
N LEU A 238 4.67 19.05 21.80
CA LEU A 238 3.88 20.25 21.50
C LEU A 238 2.36 20.07 21.67
N ASP A 239 1.95 18.89 22.12
CA ASP A 239 0.56 18.47 22.22
C ASP A 239 -0.27 18.68 20.94
N ILE A 240 0.31 18.30 19.80
CA ILE A 240 -0.27 18.50 18.46
C ILE A 240 -1.02 17.23 18.02
N PRO A 241 -2.30 17.34 17.60
CA PRO A 241 -3.04 16.21 17.07
C PRO A 241 -2.46 15.73 15.72
N VAL A 242 -2.51 14.42 15.51
CA VAL A 242 -1.98 13.73 14.32
C VAL A 242 -3.15 13.16 13.52
N SER A 243 -3.35 13.66 12.31
CA SER A 243 -4.22 13.07 11.31
C SER A 243 -3.40 12.23 10.34
N ARG A 244 -4.05 11.33 9.59
CA ARG A 244 -3.36 10.51 8.59
C ARG A 244 -4.14 10.35 7.28
N THR A 245 -3.39 10.03 6.22
CA THR A 245 -3.93 9.46 4.98
C THR A 245 -4.26 7.97 5.17
N LEU A 246 -4.91 7.35 4.18
CA LEU A 246 -5.05 5.88 4.12
C LEU A 246 -3.69 5.18 4.06
N ALA A 247 -2.76 5.67 3.23
CA ALA A 247 -1.40 5.10 3.11
C ALA A 247 -0.58 5.25 4.40
N GLY A 248 -0.92 6.20 5.26
CA GLY A 248 -0.33 6.40 6.57
C GLY A 248 -1.01 5.61 7.69
N GLN A 249 -1.91 4.66 7.41
CA GLN A 249 -2.51 3.84 8.46
C GLN A 249 -1.43 3.08 9.25
N GLY A 250 -1.51 3.16 10.58
CA GLY A 250 -0.47 2.63 11.45
C GLY A 250 0.81 3.47 11.48
N CYS A 251 0.83 4.72 11.03
CA CYS A 251 2.00 5.59 11.23
C CYS A 251 2.26 5.93 12.71
N LEU A 252 1.21 5.86 13.53
CA LEU A 252 1.19 6.06 14.96
C LEU A 252 0.01 5.24 15.51
N SER A 253 0.11 4.73 16.73
CA SER A 253 -0.92 3.90 17.36
C SER A 253 -2.29 4.59 17.35
N ASP A 254 -3.35 3.88 16.95
CA ASP A 254 -4.72 4.41 17.02
C ASP A 254 -5.18 4.65 18.47
N LEU A 255 -4.51 4.04 19.46
CA LEU A 255 -4.71 4.33 20.89
C LEU A 255 -3.97 5.57 21.38
N HIS A 256 -3.08 6.15 20.58
CA HIS A 256 -2.31 7.32 20.98
C HIS A 256 -3.24 8.50 21.30
N PRO A 257 -3.03 9.23 22.40
CA PRO A 257 -3.94 10.29 22.86
C PRO A 257 -4.09 11.46 21.90
N LEU A 258 -3.15 11.62 20.96
CA LEU A 258 -3.16 12.66 19.92
C LEU A 258 -3.49 12.13 18.51
N MET A 259 -3.66 10.82 18.32
CA MET A 259 -4.11 10.30 17.02
C MET A 259 -5.59 10.66 16.84
N ILE A 260 -5.92 11.41 15.79
CA ILE A 260 -7.30 11.82 15.50
C ILE A 260 -7.93 11.05 14.33
N GLY A 261 -7.14 10.26 13.60
CA GLY A 261 -7.64 9.33 12.58
C GLY A 261 -7.48 9.82 11.14
N GLN A 262 -8.20 9.15 10.23
CA GLN A 262 -8.11 9.36 8.80
C GLN A 262 -8.87 10.61 8.32
N THR A 263 -8.35 11.26 7.27
CA THR A 263 -8.98 12.40 6.58
C THR A 263 -9.65 11.98 5.26
N GLY A 264 -10.27 12.94 4.55
CA GLY A 264 -10.82 12.70 3.21
C GLY A 264 -12.21 12.05 3.16
N PHE A 265 -12.55 11.46 2.01
CA PHE A 265 -13.87 10.88 1.71
C PHE A 265 -14.31 9.83 2.74
N TRP A 266 -13.41 8.92 3.11
CA TRP A 266 -13.59 7.94 4.19
C TRP A 266 -12.97 8.41 5.52
N GLY A 267 -12.83 9.71 5.73
CA GLY A 267 -12.36 10.26 7.02
C GLY A 267 -13.43 10.19 8.12
N LEU A 268 -13.14 10.83 9.26
CA LEU A 268 -14.10 11.03 10.34
C LEU A 268 -14.47 12.51 10.46
N GLU A 269 -15.73 12.80 10.77
CA GLU A 269 -16.23 14.16 11.02
C GLU A 269 -15.40 14.88 12.10
N PHE A 270 -15.04 14.16 13.17
CA PHE A 270 -14.18 14.69 14.22
C PHE A 270 -12.80 15.11 13.69
N THR A 271 -12.18 14.29 12.85
CA THR A 271 -10.89 14.59 12.22
C THR A 271 -10.99 15.86 11.38
N HIS A 272 -12.01 15.94 10.51
CA HIS A 272 -12.24 17.12 9.66
C HIS A 272 -12.50 18.38 10.47
N SER A 273 -13.20 18.27 11.61
CA SER A 273 -13.45 19.40 12.51
C SER A 273 -12.15 20.04 13.03
N LEU A 274 -11.06 19.28 13.12
CA LEU A 274 -9.74 19.77 13.50
C LEU A 274 -8.94 20.23 12.28
N THR A 275 -8.86 19.41 11.22
CA THR A 275 -8.03 19.73 10.04
C THR A 275 -8.55 20.93 9.25
N THR A 276 -9.86 21.10 9.13
CA THR A 276 -10.47 22.24 8.42
C THR A 276 -10.34 23.57 9.19
N ASN A 277 -10.12 23.51 10.50
CA ASN A 277 -9.97 24.68 11.37
C ASN A 277 -8.51 24.89 11.85
N ALA A 278 -7.56 24.13 11.30
CA ALA A 278 -6.16 24.27 11.65
C ALA A 278 -5.62 25.62 11.14
N ASP A 279 -4.77 26.27 11.93
CA ASP A 279 -4.04 27.46 11.49
C ASP A 279 -2.70 27.10 10.85
N VAL A 280 -2.13 25.95 11.20
CA VAL A 280 -0.94 25.37 10.57
C VAL A 280 -1.15 23.87 10.35
N ILE A 281 -0.86 23.38 9.15
CA ILE A 281 -0.76 21.94 8.87
C ILE A 281 0.65 21.64 8.40
N LEU A 282 1.32 20.68 9.05
CA LEU A 282 2.56 20.10 8.57
C LEU A 282 2.27 18.75 7.91
N GLY A 283 2.31 18.72 6.58
CA GLY A 283 2.25 17.49 5.78
C GLY A 283 3.58 16.73 5.85
N LEU A 284 3.52 15.44 6.19
CA LEU A 284 4.70 14.60 6.41
C LEU A 284 4.66 13.40 5.46
N GLY A 285 5.46 13.42 4.39
CA GLY A 285 5.54 12.32 3.41
C GLY A 285 4.20 11.99 2.78
N THR A 286 3.44 13.03 2.46
CA THR A 286 2.08 12.96 1.93
C THR A 286 1.99 13.81 0.68
N ARG A 287 1.28 13.26 -0.31
CA ARG A 287 0.94 13.96 -1.55
C ARG A 287 -0.40 14.71 -1.45
N PHE A 288 -1.06 14.71 -0.30
CA PHE A 288 -2.43 15.24 -0.16
C PHE A 288 -3.36 14.70 -1.26
N GLY A 289 -3.50 13.37 -1.33
CA GLY A 289 -4.20 12.69 -2.42
C GLY A 289 -5.69 13.04 -2.47
N GLU A 290 -6.31 12.90 -3.64
CA GLU A 290 -7.70 13.31 -3.88
C GLU A 290 -8.66 12.76 -2.82
N ALA A 291 -8.63 11.44 -2.61
CA ALA A 291 -9.51 10.77 -1.68
C ALA A 291 -9.23 11.19 -0.23
N ASP A 292 -7.97 11.45 0.15
CA ASP A 292 -7.57 11.89 1.49
C ASP A 292 -7.86 13.38 1.75
N SER A 293 -8.10 14.16 0.69
CA SER A 293 -8.34 15.62 0.72
C SER A 293 -9.74 16.03 0.27
N SER A 294 -10.64 15.06 0.11
CA SER A 294 -12.01 15.26 -0.38
C SER A 294 -12.10 15.99 -1.72
N SER A 295 -11.40 15.49 -2.74
CA SER A 295 -11.26 16.15 -4.05
C SER A 295 -10.73 17.58 -3.98
N TRP A 296 -9.91 17.84 -2.95
CA TRP A 296 -9.35 19.15 -2.66
C TRP A 296 -10.40 20.24 -2.49
N TYR A 297 -11.64 19.85 -2.21
CA TYR A 297 -12.74 20.76 -1.94
C TYR A 297 -12.44 21.55 -0.67
N GLN A 298 -12.31 22.86 -0.87
CA GLN A 298 -11.99 23.79 0.20
C GLN A 298 -13.05 23.78 1.30
N GLY A 299 -12.59 23.72 2.55
CA GLY A 299 -13.44 23.77 3.72
C GLY A 299 -14.11 22.43 4.07
N VAL A 300 -13.73 21.34 3.41
CA VAL A 300 -14.21 19.98 3.73
C VAL A 300 -13.23 19.26 4.66
N THR A 301 -12.08 18.85 4.11
CA THR A 301 -10.99 18.25 4.88
C THR A 301 -9.96 19.30 5.29
N PHE A 302 -9.69 20.25 4.41
CA PHE A 302 -8.66 21.27 4.55
C PHE A 302 -9.18 22.63 4.04
N ASP A 303 -8.73 23.73 4.63
CA ASP A 303 -9.14 25.09 4.23
C ASP A 303 -7.91 26.01 4.01
N PRO A 304 -7.43 26.16 2.75
CA PRO A 304 -6.28 27.00 2.44
C PRO A 304 -6.45 28.50 2.71
N ASP A 305 -7.68 28.99 2.89
CA ASP A 305 -7.88 30.41 3.26
C ASP A 305 -7.58 30.66 4.76
N LYS A 306 -7.52 29.61 5.58
CA LYS A 306 -7.24 29.69 7.03
C LYS A 306 -5.92 29.05 7.43
N THR A 307 -5.48 28.05 6.65
CA THR A 307 -4.39 27.17 7.01
C THR A 307 -3.10 27.61 6.34
N THR A 308 -2.02 27.75 7.12
CA THR A 308 -0.66 27.80 6.59
C THR A 308 -0.14 26.36 6.42
N PHE A 309 0.09 25.92 5.18
CA PHE A 309 0.65 24.59 4.93
C PHE A 309 2.17 24.62 4.95
N LEU A 310 2.74 23.65 5.65
CA LEU A 310 4.15 23.27 5.63
C LEU A 310 4.21 21.84 5.09
N GLN A 311 5.26 21.46 4.40
CA GLN A 311 5.39 20.11 3.86
C GLN A 311 6.84 19.63 3.90
N ILE A 312 7.02 18.41 4.40
CA ILE A 312 8.28 17.68 4.32
C ILE A 312 8.06 16.46 3.44
N ASP A 313 8.83 16.35 2.36
CA ASP A 313 8.82 15.18 1.50
C ASP A 313 10.25 14.88 1.02
N ILE A 314 10.53 13.62 0.72
CA ILE A 314 11.81 13.23 0.12
C ILE A 314 11.82 13.53 -1.39
N ASP A 315 10.64 13.60 -2.01
CA ASP A 315 10.43 13.91 -3.42
C ASP A 315 10.03 15.40 -3.59
N PRO A 316 10.90 16.23 -4.20
CA PRO A 316 10.56 17.64 -4.40
C PRO A 316 9.37 17.85 -5.34
N MET A 317 8.97 16.86 -6.15
CA MET A 317 7.81 16.98 -7.05
C MET A 317 6.46 16.89 -6.31
N GLU A 318 6.43 16.37 -5.08
CA GLU A 318 5.21 16.31 -4.28
C GLU A 318 5.00 17.57 -3.42
N ILE A 319 6.07 18.34 -3.19
CA ILE A 319 6.03 19.56 -2.38
C ILE A 319 5.22 20.65 -3.11
N GLY A 320 4.15 21.11 -2.48
CA GLY A 320 3.32 22.20 -3.03
C GLY A 320 2.46 21.80 -4.23
N ARG A 321 2.39 20.50 -4.55
CA ARG A 321 1.67 20.00 -5.72
C ARG A 321 0.17 20.30 -5.67
N ASN A 322 -0.46 20.07 -4.52
CA ASN A 322 -1.92 20.15 -4.35
C ASN A 322 -2.38 21.32 -3.46
N TYR A 323 -1.53 21.79 -2.53
CA TYR A 323 -1.80 22.94 -1.68
C TYR A 323 -0.61 23.90 -1.70
N PRO A 324 -0.84 25.23 -1.66
CA PRO A 324 0.26 26.19 -1.57
C PRO A 324 0.98 26.04 -0.22
N VAL A 325 2.28 25.77 -0.27
CA VAL A 325 3.12 25.61 0.93
C VAL A 325 3.90 26.88 1.23
N GLU A 326 3.89 27.30 2.50
CA GLU A 326 4.74 28.39 2.97
C GLU A 326 6.19 27.94 3.15
N ILE A 327 6.37 26.72 3.65
CA ILE A 327 7.68 26.07 3.80
C ILE A 327 7.58 24.66 3.24
N GLY A 328 8.25 24.42 2.12
CA GLY A 328 8.53 23.09 1.59
C GLY A 328 9.96 22.70 1.90
N ALA A 329 10.17 21.57 2.57
CA ALA A 329 11.49 21.09 2.93
C ALA A 329 11.73 19.68 2.39
N MET A 330 12.85 19.50 1.69
CA MET A 330 13.24 18.20 1.16
C MET A 330 14.12 17.47 2.18
N GLY A 331 13.76 16.25 2.56
CA GLY A 331 14.57 15.43 3.45
C GLY A 331 13.85 14.18 3.96
N ASP A 332 14.61 13.30 4.59
CA ASP A 332 14.06 12.11 5.25
C ASP A 332 13.34 12.48 6.55
N LEU A 333 12.15 11.91 6.74
CA LEU A 333 11.26 12.27 7.84
C LEU A 333 11.83 11.88 9.21
N LYS A 334 12.50 10.72 9.32
CA LYS A 334 13.11 10.27 10.57
C LYS A 334 14.13 11.29 11.06
N ILE A 335 15.05 11.70 10.18
CA ILE A 335 16.05 12.72 10.50
C ILE A 335 15.39 14.09 10.73
N GLY A 336 14.49 14.49 9.82
CA GLY A 336 13.88 15.81 9.82
C GLY A 336 13.01 16.10 11.04
N LEU A 337 12.21 15.13 11.48
CA LEU A 337 11.39 15.27 12.69
C LEU A 337 12.26 15.41 13.94
N GLY A 338 13.37 14.68 14.02
CA GLY A 338 14.37 14.86 15.08
C GLY A 338 14.95 16.28 15.11
N GLN A 339 15.38 16.80 13.94
CA GLN A 339 15.89 18.17 13.83
C GLN A 339 14.86 19.22 14.25
N ILE A 340 13.59 19.04 13.85
CA ILE A 340 12.50 19.96 14.24
C ILE A 340 12.27 19.90 15.74
N LEU A 341 12.23 18.71 16.34
CA LEU A 341 12.05 18.55 17.79
C LEU A 341 13.16 19.24 18.59
N GLU A 342 14.42 19.17 18.14
CA GLU A 342 15.54 19.88 18.77
C GLU A 342 15.36 21.40 18.72
N GLU A 343 14.95 21.95 17.58
CA GLU A 343 14.67 23.39 17.46
C GLU A 343 13.45 23.82 18.26
N VAL A 344 12.41 22.99 18.32
CA VAL A 344 11.23 23.21 19.15
C VAL A 344 11.59 23.27 20.62
N LYS A 345 12.43 22.35 21.12
CA LYS A 345 12.92 22.34 22.52
C LYS A 345 13.66 23.63 22.90
N LYS A 346 14.34 24.29 21.95
CA LYS A 346 14.99 25.59 22.17
C LYS A 346 13.98 26.73 22.25
N LEU A 347 12.90 26.66 21.47
CA LEU A 347 11.88 27.71 21.37
C LEU A 347 10.80 27.60 22.46
N CYS A 348 10.52 26.39 22.93
CA CYS A 348 9.49 26.07 23.91
C CYS A 348 10.01 24.99 24.88
N PRO A 349 10.92 25.34 25.83
CA PRO A 349 11.65 24.36 26.66
C PRO A 349 10.77 23.46 27.53
N GLU A 350 9.62 23.96 27.98
CA GLU A 350 8.66 23.21 28.80
C GLU A 350 7.69 22.35 27.97
N GLY A 351 7.77 22.42 26.63
CA GLY A 351 6.77 21.85 25.75
C GLY A 351 5.40 22.53 25.92
N ARG A 352 4.35 21.86 25.44
CA ARG A 352 2.96 22.29 25.63
C ARG A 352 2.14 21.17 26.27
N ASN A 353 1.09 21.57 26.97
CA ASN A 353 0.13 20.65 27.55
C ASN A 353 -1.28 21.20 27.35
N ASN A 354 -2.12 20.44 26.66
CA ASN A 354 -3.49 20.74 26.29
C ASN A 354 -4.40 19.57 26.71
N PRO A 355 -4.67 19.44 28.03
CA PRO A 355 -5.50 18.35 28.54
C PRO A 355 -6.92 18.38 27.98
N GLU A 356 -7.44 19.56 27.61
CA GLU A 356 -8.75 19.71 26.98
C GLU A 356 -8.81 19.07 25.59
N LEU A 357 -7.77 19.28 24.76
CA LEU A 357 -7.67 18.62 23.46
C LEU A 357 -7.62 17.10 23.63
N ARG A 358 -6.77 16.59 24.53
CA ARG A 358 -6.66 15.14 24.79
C ARG A 358 -8.00 14.56 25.26
N ALA A 359 -8.69 15.23 26.18
CA ALA A 359 -10.01 14.81 26.66
C ALA A 359 -11.05 14.81 25.53
N ARG A 360 -11.03 15.84 24.66
CA ARG A 360 -11.90 15.91 23.48
C ARG A 360 -11.63 14.78 22.49
N ILE A 361 -10.37 14.43 22.22
CA ILE A 361 -9.99 13.30 21.35
C ILE A 361 -10.43 11.97 21.97
N ALA A 362 -10.14 11.76 23.26
CA ALA A 362 -10.53 10.55 23.99
C ALA A 362 -12.05 10.34 23.96
N ARG A 363 -12.83 11.41 24.18
CA ARG A 363 -14.28 11.37 24.08
C ARG A 363 -14.74 11.01 22.67
N ALA A 364 -14.19 11.65 21.64
CA ALA A 364 -14.58 11.36 20.25
C ALA A 364 -14.31 9.89 19.86
N LYS A 365 -13.18 9.31 20.31
CA LYS A 365 -12.88 7.89 20.13
C LYS A 365 -13.88 6.99 20.85
N ALA A 366 -14.21 7.32 22.10
CA ALA A 366 -15.19 6.56 22.88
C ALA A 366 -16.59 6.63 22.24
N ASP A 367 -17.02 7.81 21.80
CA ASP A 367 -18.31 8.03 21.14
C ASP A 367 -18.40 7.23 19.82
N PHE A 368 -17.33 7.19 19.01
CA PHE A 368 -17.28 6.38 17.79
C PHE A 368 -17.32 4.87 18.08
N LYS A 369 -16.55 4.39 19.06
CA LYS A 369 -16.63 2.97 19.47
C LYS A 369 -18.02 2.60 19.97
N GLN A 370 -18.65 3.50 20.72
CA GLN A 370 -20.01 3.30 21.22
C GLN A 370 -21.04 3.30 20.10
N SER A 371 -20.90 4.14 19.06
CA SER A 371 -21.82 4.12 17.90
C SER A 371 -21.73 2.81 17.11
N ASN A 372 -20.56 2.17 17.09
CA ASN A 372 -20.36 0.89 16.39
C ASN A 372 -20.64 -0.34 17.26
N ALA A 373 -20.88 -0.19 18.57
CA ALA A 373 -21.00 -1.31 19.51
C ALA A 373 -22.16 -2.27 19.17
N ALA A 374 -23.31 -1.72 18.76
CA ALA A 374 -24.48 -2.52 18.40
C ALA A 374 -24.23 -3.34 17.12
N ILE A 375 -23.78 -2.71 16.04
CA ILE A 375 -23.56 -3.37 14.74
C ILE A 375 -22.38 -4.36 14.76
N SER A 376 -21.35 -4.09 15.58
CA SER A 376 -20.20 -4.98 15.76
C SER A 376 -20.48 -6.17 16.68
N SER A 377 -21.59 -6.18 17.40
CA SER A 377 -22.01 -7.30 18.27
C SER A 377 -23.24 -8.03 17.76
N ASP A 378 -23.71 -7.66 16.56
CA ASP A 378 -24.86 -8.28 15.91
C ASP A 378 -24.55 -9.74 15.54
N SER A 379 -25.53 -10.62 15.74
CA SER A 379 -25.46 -12.06 15.45
C SER A 379 -26.15 -12.43 14.13
N ARG A 380 -26.69 -11.45 13.39
CA ARG A 380 -27.34 -11.71 12.10
C ARG A 380 -26.38 -12.33 11.08
N PHE A 381 -26.97 -13.07 10.14
CA PHE A 381 -26.27 -13.75 9.07
C PHE A 381 -26.98 -13.52 7.72
N PRO A 382 -26.27 -13.17 6.63
CA PRO A 382 -24.82 -12.93 6.52
C PRO A 382 -24.28 -11.86 7.49
N MET A 383 -23.01 -11.96 7.86
CA MET A 383 -22.43 -11.15 8.94
C MET A 383 -22.34 -9.67 8.58
N THR A 384 -22.38 -8.80 9.59
CA THR A 384 -21.94 -7.42 9.39
C THR A 384 -20.42 -7.38 9.26
N PRO A 385 -19.85 -6.55 8.38
CA PRO A 385 -18.41 -6.39 8.31
C PRO A 385 -17.81 -5.93 9.64
N GLN A 386 -18.53 -5.12 10.42
CA GLN A 386 -18.11 -4.68 11.75
C GLN A 386 -17.97 -5.83 12.74
N ARG A 387 -18.87 -6.81 12.69
CA ARG A 387 -18.78 -8.01 13.51
C ARG A 387 -17.55 -8.83 13.15
N ILE A 388 -17.29 -9.00 11.85
CA ILE A 388 -16.06 -9.67 11.36
C ILE A 388 -14.82 -8.97 11.91
N LEU A 389 -14.73 -7.64 11.83
CA LEU A 389 -13.58 -6.88 12.33
C LEU A 389 -13.38 -7.01 13.84
N LYS A 390 -14.47 -6.97 14.61
CA LYS A 390 -14.41 -7.17 16.07
C LYS A 390 -13.84 -8.54 16.41
N ASP A 391 -14.37 -9.59 15.78
CA ASP A 391 -13.92 -10.96 16.03
C ASP A 391 -12.47 -11.17 15.57
N VAL A 392 -12.06 -10.55 14.45
CA VAL A 392 -10.64 -10.54 14.02
C VAL A 392 -9.76 -9.89 15.08
N LYS A 393 -10.13 -8.71 15.60
CA LYS A 393 -9.34 -7.99 16.60
C LYS A 393 -9.19 -8.77 17.91
N GLU A 394 -10.19 -9.55 18.30
CA GLU A 394 -10.16 -10.37 19.51
C GLU A 394 -9.27 -11.62 19.39
N VAL A 395 -9.02 -12.12 18.17
CA VAL A 395 -8.33 -13.40 17.94
C VAL A 395 -6.86 -13.21 17.54
N ILE A 396 -6.56 -12.22 16.70
CA ILE A 396 -5.18 -12.02 16.23
C ILE A 396 -4.31 -11.42 17.34
N PRO A 397 -3.01 -11.75 17.40
CA PRO A 397 -2.10 -11.04 18.28
C PRO A 397 -1.91 -9.59 17.82
N GLU A 398 -1.55 -8.72 18.75
CA GLU A 398 -1.47 -7.28 18.49
C GLU A 398 -0.37 -6.90 17.47
N ASP A 399 0.64 -7.76 17.31
CA ASP A 399 1.74 -7.64 16.36
C ASP A 399 1.52 -8.44 15.06
N ALA A 400 0.29 -8.88 14.80
CA ALA A 400 -0.07 -9.50 13.53
C ALA A 400 0.10 -8.51 12.36
N VAL A 401 0.64 -9.00 11.24
CA VAL A 401 0.79 -8.22 10.01
C VAL A 401 -0.45 -8.42 9.14
N ILE A 402 -1.10 -7.33 8.75
CA ILE A 402 -2.38 -7.32 8.05
C ILE A 402 -2.18 -6.75 6.65
N PHE A 403 -2.61 -7.48 5.63
CA PHE A 403 -2.74 -6.98 4.27
C PHE A 403 -4.22 -6.83 3.93
N THR A 404 -4.64 -5.69 3.42
CA THR A 404 -6.01 -5.55 2.90
C THR A 404 -6.02 -5.64 1.38
N ASP A 405 -7.17 -5.99 0.81
CA ASP A 405 -7.42 -5.77 -0.61
C ASP A 405 -8.00 -4.37 -0.85
N VAL A 406 -8.80 -4.17 -1.89
CA VAL A 406 -9.45 -2.91 -2.24
C VAL A 406 -10.98 -3.06 -2.16
N GLY A 407 -11.61 -2.23 -1.34
CA GLY A 407 -13.06 -2.21 -1.14
C GLY A 407 -13.41 -1.89 0.31
N TRP A 408 -14.47 -2.51 0.83
CA TRP A 408 -14.86 -2.39 2.24
C TRP A 408 -13.73 -2.87 3.17
N ASN A 409 -13.11 -4.01 2.86
CA ASN A 409 -11.95 -4.58 3.56
C ASN A 409 -10.71 -3.65 3.62
N LYS A 410 -10.73 -2.52 2.91
CA LYS A 410 -9.73 -1.45 2.98
C LYS A 410 -10.26 -0.25 3.75
N ASN A 411 -11.34 0.35 3.24
CA ASN A 411 -11.81 1.64 3.74
C ASN A 411 -12.58 1.51 5.06
N GLY A 412 -13.35 0.43 5.22
CA GLY A 412 -14.01 0.11 6.49
C GLY A 412 -13.00 -0.28 7.57
N VAL A 413 -12.00 -1.10 7.22
CA VAL A 413 -10.88 -1.42 8.11
C VAL A 413 -10.15 -0.14 8.55
N ALA A 414 -9.93 0.80 7.64
CA ALA A 414 -9.24 2.03 7.95
C ALA A 414 -9.98 2.97 8.92
N GLN A 415 -11.31 2.89 8.96
CA GLN A 415 -12.14 3.63 9.91
C GLN A 415 -12.35 2.89 11.23
N GLU A 416 -12.52 1.56 11.18
CA GLU A 416 -13.13 0.81 12.27
C GLU A 416 -12.18 -0.17 12.99
N PHE A 417 -10.97 -0.40 12.47
CA PHE A 417 -10.01 -1.34 13.03
C PHE A 417 -8.79 -0.63 13.62
N ASP A 418 -8.65 -0.66 14.95
CA ASP A 418 -7.52 -0.04 15.65
C ASP A 418 -6.20 -0.79 15.36
N ILE A 419 -5.22 -0.07 14.82
CA ILE A 419 -3.85 -0.51 14.63
C ILE A 419 -2.97 0.13 15.71
N THR A 420 -2.44 -0.68 16.60
CA THR A 420 -1.74 -0.15 17.79
C THR A 420 -0.22 -0.23 17.70
N ILE A 421 0.31 -1.09 16.81
CA ILE A 421 1.73 -1.23 16.54
C ILE A 421 2.01 -0.65 15.15
N PRO A 422 2.90 0.35 15.03
CA PRO A 422 3.19 0.92 13.73
C PRO A 422 3.75 -0.08 12.71
N GLY A 423 3.38 0.10 11.44
CA GLY A 423 3.89 -0.72 10.34
C GLY A 423 3.32 -2.14 10.24
N THR A 424 2.27 -2.48 10.99
CA THR A 424 1.64 -3.82 10.93
C THR A 424 0.45 -3.92 9.99
N ILE A 425 0.09 -2.86 9.27
CA ILE A 425 -0.96 -2.91 8.23
C ILE A 425 -0.48 -2.36 6.91
N HIS A 426 -0.91 -2.99 5.81
CA HIS A 426 -0.50 -2.67 4.47
C HIS A 426 -1.69 -2.69 3.49
N HIS A 427 -1.79 -1.62 2.69
CA HIS A 427 -2.83 -1.42 1.69
C HIS A 427 -2.24 -1.17 0.31
N SER A 428 -3.00 -1.49 -0.73
CA SER A 428 -2.86 -0.83 -2.03
C SER A 428 -3.60 0.52 -2.00
N SER A 429 -2.86 1.62 -2.08
CA SER A 429 -3.42 2.97 -1.96
C SER A 429 -3.39 3.73 -3.29
N GLY A 430 -2.22 3.87 -3.89
CA GLY A 430 -1.94 4.74 -5.02
C GLY A 430 -2.66 4.32 -6.29
N LEU A 431 -2.48 3.06 -6.70
CA LEU A 431 -3.21 2.48 -7.83
C LEU A 431 -4.57 1.91 -7.43
N ALA A 432 -4.70 1.51 -6.15
CA ALA A 432 -5.87 0.80 -5.61
C ALA A 432 -6.21 -0.47 -6.42
N THR A 433 -5.23 -1.37 -6.52
CA THR A 433 -5.29 -2.65 -7.25
C THR A 433 -6.05 -3.73 -6.48
N MET A 434 -7.18 -4.19 -7.03
CA MET A 434 -7.87 -5.39 -6.55
C MET A 434 -7.04 -6.65 -6.76
N GLY A 435 -7.09 -7.61 -5.84
CA GLY A 435 -6.26 -8.80 -5.84
C GLY A 435 -4.87 -8.56 -5.23
N PHE A 436 -4.59 -7.34 -4.73
CA PHE A 436 -3.34 -7.02 -4.05
C PHE A 436 -3.17 -7.86 -2.78
N GLY A 437 -4.12 -7.74 -1.85
CA GLY A 437 -4.03 -8.35 -0.52
C GLY A 437 -3.79 -9.87 -0.55
N PRO A 438 -4.56 -10.66 -1.32
CA PRO A 438 -4.39 -12.11 -1.41
C PRO A 438 -3.00 -12.58 -1.86
N SER A 439 -2.31 -11.78 -2.70
CA SER A 439 -0.96 -12.11 -3.18
C SER A 439 0.14 -11.48 -2.32
N ALA A 440 -0.05 -10.25 -1.86
CA ALA A 440 0.92 -9.52 -1.04
C ALA A 440 1.17 -10.19 0.31
N VAL A 441 0.14 -10.82 0.88
CA VAL A 441 0.23 -11.57 2.15
C VAL A 441 1.26 -12.70 2.10
N LEU A 442 1.48 -13.30 0.91
CA LEU A 442 2.52 -14.31 0.71
C LEU A 442 3.90 -13.73 1.02
N GLY A 443 4.23 -12.60 0.38
CA GLY A 443 5.50 -11.91 0.59
C GLY A 443 5.65 -11.37 2.00
N GLY A 444 4.57 -10.85 2.58
CA GLY A 444 4.56 -10.42 3.98
C GLY A 444 4.89 -11.55 4.96
N LYS A 445 4.31 -12.75 4.76
CA LYS A 445 4.62 -13.92 5.59
C LYS A 445 6.04 -14.41 5.39
N VAL A 446 6.54 -14.40 4.15
CA VAL A 446 7.94 -14.73 3.84
C VAL A 446 8.92 -13.75 4.50
N ALA A 447 8.55 -12.47 4.60
CA ALA A 447 9.33 -11.43 5.27
C ALA A 447 9.28 -11.50 6.80
N ALA A 448 8.16 -11.97 7.36
CA ALA A 448 7.94 -12.10 8.80
C ALA A 448 7.46 -13.52 9.17
N PRO A 449 8.35 -14.54 9.03
CA PRO A 449 7.96 -15.95 9.21
C PRO A 449 7.40 -16.26 10.60
N ASP A 450 7.90 -15.58 11.63
CA ASP A 450 7.51 -15.79 13.03
C ASP A 450 6.22 -15.05 13.43
N LYS A 451 5.70 -14.16 12.58
CA LYS A 451 4.49 -13.38 12.86
C LYS A 451 3.26 -14.07 12.28
N ILE A 452 2.12 -13.81 12.91
CA ILE A 452 0.82 -14.06 12.26
C ILE A 452 0.67 -13.05 11.14
N VAL A 453 0.45 -13.54 9.92
CA VAL A 453 0.24 -12.68 8.75
C VAL A 453 -1.07 -13.05 8.10
N ILE A 454 -1.98 -12.09 8.05
CA ILE A 454 -3.34 -12.29 7.55
C ILE A 454 -3.68 -11.35 6.40
N ASN A 455 -4.63 -11.77 5.59
CA ASN A 455 -5.26 -10.94 4.59
C ASN A 455 -6.76 -10.75 4.89
N LEU A 456 -7.22 -9.50 4.87
CA LEU A 456 -8.64 -9.16 4.83
C LEU A 456 -9.00 -8.79 3.40
N THR A 457 -9.84 -9.61 2.74
CA THR A 457 -10.19 -9.43 1.33
C THR A 457 -11.67 -9.67 1.07
N GLY A 458 -12.18 -9.14 -0.04
CA GLY A 458 -13.54 -9.42 -0.51
C GLY A 458 -13.51 -10.52 -1.56
N ASP A 459 -14.62 -11.21 -1.77
CA ASP A 459 -14.72 -12.30 -2.74
C ASP A 459 -14.37 -11.88 -4.18
N GLY A 460 -14.77 -10.68 -4.60
CA GLY A 460 -14.42 -10.14 -5.91
C GLY A 460 -12.92 -9.83 -6.07
N GLY A 461 -12.24 -9.40 -5.00
CA GLY A 461 -10.80 -9.13 -5.00
C GLY A 461 -9.98 -10.42 -4.96
N PHE A 462 -10.37 -11.36 -4.10
CA PHE A 462 -9.78 -12.69 -4.04
C PHE A 462 -9.89 -13.44 -5.38
N GLY A 463 -11.03 -13.32 -6.06
CA GLY A 463 -11.27 -13.96 -7.34
C GLY A 463 -10.48 -13.44 -8.53
N ILE A 464 -9.78 -12.30 -8.40
CA ILE A 464 -8.93 -11.76 -9.48
C ILE A 464 -7.82 -12.74 -9.84
N ASN A 465 -7.16 -13.31 -8.84
CA ASN A 465 -6.09 -14.29 -9.07
C ASN A 465 -5.92 -15.27 -7.90
N PRO A 466 -6.76 -16.33 -7.83
CA PRO A 466 -6.68 -17.33 -6.76
C PRO A 466 -5.44 -18.23 -6.86
N SER A 467 -4.63 -18.10 -7.91
CA SER A 467 -3.42 -18.91 -8.11
C SER A 467 -2.32 -18.66 -7.05
N CYS A 468 -2.46 -17.59 -6.25
CA CYS A 468 -1.66 -17.36 -5.04
C CYS A 468 -1.73 -18.54 -4.05
N LEU A 469 -2.86 -19.26 -4.00
CA LEU A 469 -3.04 -20.44 -3.14
C LEU A 469 -2.05 -21.56 -3.47
N ALA A 470 -1.81 -21.81 -4.77
CA ALA A 470 -0.83 -22.81 -5.20
C ALA A 470 0.60 -22.47 -4.74
N THR A 471 0.95 -21.18 -4.77
CA THR A 471 2.26 -20.69 -4.32
C THR A 471 2.43 -20.93 -2.82
N ALA A 472 1.39 -20.67 -2.02
CA ALA A 472 1.44 -20.89 -0.59
C ALA A 472 1.64 -22.37 -0.23
N VAL A 473 0.99 -23.27 -0.94
CA VAL A 473 1.11 -24.72 -0.71
C VAL A 473 2.49 -25.23 -1.13
N GLU A 474 2.94 -24.87 -2.34
CA GLU A 474 4.23 -25.31 -2.86
C GLU A 474 5.42 -24.86 -1.99
N HIS A 475 5.36 -23.64 -1.47
CA HIS A 475 6.43 -23.04 -0.68
C HIS A 475 6.18 -23.07 0.85
N GLY A 476 5.11 -23.72 1.31
CA GLY A 476 4.78 -23.78 2.73
C GLY A 476 4.57 -22.40 3.40
N ILE A 477 4.03 -21.42 2.66
CA ILE A 477 3.84 -20.05 3.17
C ILE A 477 2.59 -20.01 4.04
N ALA A 478 2.79 -19.98 5.35
CA ALA A 478 1.72 -20.04 6.35
C ALA A 478 1.02 -18.69 6.57
N CYS A 479 0.30 -18.18 5.58
CA CYS A 479 -0.57 -17.02 5.71
C CYS A 479 -2.04 -17.43 5.89
N THR A 480 -2.85 -16.52 6.42
CA THR A 480 -4.30 -16.73 6.61
C THR A 480 -5.10 -15.76 5.76
N TRP A 481 -6.04 -16.25 4.95
CA TRP A 481 -7.00 -15.39 4.23
C TRP A 481 -8.32 -15.37 4.97
N VAL A 482 -8.85 -14.16 5.20
CA VAL A 482 -10.21 -13.91 5.65
C VAL A 482 -10.97 -13.30 4.48
N VAL A 483 -11.79 -14.11 3.82
CA VAL A 483 -12.60 -13.71 2.67
C VAL A 483 -13.97 -13.22 3.15
N MET A 484 -14.17 -11.92 3.12
CA MET A 484 -15.41 -11.22 3.43
C MET A 484 -16.34 -11.25 2.20
N ASN A 485 -17.11 -12.33 2.05
CA ASN A 485 -17.87 -12.64 0.83
C ASN A 485 -19.25 -11.96 0.84
N ASN A 486 -19.43 -10.90 0.04
CA ASN A 486 -20.74 -10.28 -0.21
C ASN A 486 -21.26 -10.55 -1.64
N SER A 487 -20.57 -11.40 -2.39
CA SER A 487 -20.92 -11.83 -3.74
C SER A 487 -21.09 -10.64 -4.69
N ALA A 488 -20.22 -9.64 -4.55
CA ALA A 488 -20.33 -8.37 -5.27
C ALA A 488 -19.00 -7.60 -5.31
N PHE A 489 -18.90 -6.67 -6.27
CA PHE A 489 -18.03 -5.50 -6.17
C PHE A 489 -18.71 -4.44 -5.29
N GLY A 490 -18.84 -4.74 -4.00
CA GLY A 490 -19.76 -4.07 -3.08
C GLY A 490 -19.65 -2.55 -2.98
N THR A 491 -18.42 -2.00 -2.99
CA THR A 491 -18.20 -0.55 -2.99
C THR A 491 -18.75 0.13 -4.24
N ILE A 492 -18.58 -0.48 -5.41
CA ILE A 492 -19.08 0.06 -6.67
C ILE A 492 -20.61 -0.11 -6.74
N ALA A 493 -21.15 -1.25 -6.28
CA ALA A 493 -22.59 -1.45 -6.16
C ALA A 493 -23.25 -0.38 -5.26
N GLY A 494 -22.57 0.01 -4.16
CA GLY A 494 -23.04 1.09 -3.29
C GLY A 494 -23.05 2.45 -3.99
N LEU A 495 -21.98 2.77 -4.71
CA LEU A 495 -21.86 4.03 -5.47
C LEU A 495 -22.89 4.12 -6.60
N GLU A 496 -23.09 3.04 -7.33
CA GLU A 496 -24.08 2.91 -8.40
C GLU A 496 -25.51 3.04 -7.85
N ASN A 497 -25.82 2.33 -6.76
CA ASN A 497 -27.14 2.40 -6.14
C ASN A 497 -27.43 3.80 -5.59
N ALA A 498 -26.44 4.47 -5.00
CA ALA A 498 -26.59 5.83 -4.50
C ALA A 498 -27.01 6.81 -5.60
N ASN A 499 -26.35 6.75 -6.76
CA ASN A 499 -26.52 7.72 -7.85
C ASN A 499 -27.61 7.33 -8.86
N TYR A 500 -27.75 6.05 -9.17
CA TYR A 500 -28.59 5.55 -10.27
C TYR A 500 -29.66 4.54 -9.86
N LYS A 501 -29.75 4.20 -8.56
CA LYS A 501 -30.75 3.26 -8.01
C LYS A 501 -30.71 1.88 -8.68
N THR A 502 -29.52 1.44 -9.10
CA THR A 502 -29.26 0.15 -9.74
C THR A 502 -27.93 -0.43 -9.26
N LYS A 503 -27.70 -1.72 -9.54
CA LYS A 503 -26.52 -2.50 -9.16
C LYS A 503 -26.01 -3.37 -10.34
N PHE A 504 -26.08 -2.84 -11.56
CA PHE A 504 -25.86 -3.59 -12.79
C PHE A 504 -24.36 -3.86 -13.00
N GLY A 505 -23.99 -5.13 -13.19
CA GLY A 505 -22.60 -5.54 -13.39
C GLY A 505 -21.72 -5.48 -12.14
N THR A 506 -22.27 -5.04 -11.00
CA THR A 506 -21.55 -4.91 -9.72
C THR A 506 -21.94 -5.99 -8.71
N VAL A 507 -23.06 -6.66 -8.94
CA VAL A 507 -23.58 -7.75 -8.11
C VAL A 507 -23.64 -9.02 -8.95
N PHE A 508 -23.18 -10.14 -8.41
CA PHE A 508 -23.03 -11.37 -9.18
C PHE A 508 -24.34 -12.17 -9.22
N TYR A 509 -24.74 -12.54 -10.44
CA TYR A 509 -25.96 -13.29 -10.72
C TYR A 509 -25.71 -14.40 -11.72
N LYS A 510 -26.50 -15.46 -11.61
CA LYS A 510 -26.64 -16.50 -12.62
C LYS A 510 -27.62 -16.03 -13.72
N PRO A 511 -27.65 -16.70 -14.89
CA PRO A 511 -28.59 -16.36 -15.97
C PRO A 511 -30.08 -16.45 -15.59
N ASP A 512 -30.42 -17.23 -14.56
CA ASP A 512 -31.78 -17.38 -14.01
C ASP A 512 -32.17 -16.26 -13.02
N GLY A 513 -31.26 -15.33 -12.71
CA GLY A 513 -31.48 -14.22 -11.79
C GLY A 513 -31.11 -14.51 -10.33
N GLU A 514 -30.75 -15.75 -9.99
CA GLU A 514 -30.28 -16.10 -8.65
C GLU A 514 -28.89 -15.51 -8.36
N ARG A 515 -28.59 -15.24 -7.08
CA ARG A 515 -27.26 -14.73 -6.69
C ARG A 515 -26.20 -15.78 -7.03
N TYR A 516 -25.13 -15.33 -7.68
CA TYR A 516 -23.95 -16.15 -7.93
C TYR A 516 -22.92 -15.89 -6.85
N THR A 517 -22.45 -16.95 -6.21
CA THR A 517 -21.34 -16.91 -5.26
C THR A 517 -20.52 -18.18 -5.39
N ILE A 518 -19.21 -18.05 -5.25
CA ILE A 518 -18.26 -19.17 -5.21
C ILE A 518 -17.94 -19.43 -3.74
N CYS A 519 -17.93 -20.70 -3.32
CA CYS A 519 -17.39 -21.10 -2.03
C CYS A 519 -15.86 -21.11 -2.13
N TRP A 520 -15.21 -20.02 -1.72
CA TRP A 520 -13.75 -19.89 -1.74
C TRP A 520 -13.07 -20.86 -0.78
N ALA A 521 -13.74 -21.29 0.29
CA ALA A 521 -13.27 -22.37 1.13
C ALA A 521 -13.10 -23.68 0.33
N ASP A 522 -14.05 -24.07 -0.52
CA ASP A 522 -13.94 -25.29 -1.32
C ASP A 522 -12.90 -25.17 -2.45
N VAL A 523 -12.74 -23.96 -3.01
CA VAL A 523 -11.62 -23.66 -3.93
C VAL A 523 -10.28 -23.85 -3.21
N ALA A 524 -10.12 -23.31 -2.00
CA ALA A 524 -8.89 -23.48 -1.21
C ALA A 524 -8.60 -24.95 -0.88
N LYS A 525 -9.61 -25.76 -0.54
CA LYS A 525 -9.45 -27.21 -0.35
C LYS A 525 -8.94 -27.89 -1.61
N SER A 526 -9.40 -27.45 -2.78
CA SER A 526 -8.95 -28.00 -4.07
C SER A 526 -7.48 -27.69 -4.37
N TYR A 527 -6.92 -26.61 -3.81
CA TYR A 527 -5.48 -26.33 -3.82
C TYR A 527 -4.70 -27.06 -2.72
N GLY A 528 -5.37 -27.74 -1.78
CA GLY A 528 -4.74 -28.42 -0.64
C GLY A 528 -4.64 -27.57 0.64
N ILE A 529 -5.38 -26.46 0.73
CA ILE A 529 -5.40 -25.58 1.91
C ILE A 529 -6.58 -25.94 2.80
N GLU A 530 -6.33 -26.04 4.11
CA GLU A 530 -7.40 -26.20 5.09
C GLU A 530 -8.25 -24.92 5.14
N SER A 531 -9.57 -25.07 5.13
CA SER A 531 -10.46 -23.93 5.06
C SER A 531 -11.82 -24.19 5.70
N ILE A 532 -12.49 -23.09 6.09
CA ILE A 532 -13.84 -23.09 6.65
C ILE A 532 -14.62 -21.95 6.00
N CYS A 533 -15.82 -22.27 5.48
CA CYS A 533 -16.85 -21.27 5.21
C CYS A 533 -17.87 -21.34 6.35
N VAL A 534 -18.06 -20.24 7.06
CA VAL A 534 -18.96 -20.20 8.23
C VAL A 534 -20.42 -20.04 7.80
N ASN A 535 -21.32 -20.66 8.56
CA ASN A 535 -22.77 -20.66 8.30
C ASN A 535 -23.57 -19.85 9.32
N SER A 536 -22.91 -19.29 10.34
CA SER A 536 -23.47 -18.33 11.28
C SER A 536 -22.39 -17.36 11.78
N ALA A 537 -22.80 -16.27 12.44
CA ALA A 537 -21.86 -15.30 13.00
C ALA A 537 -21.02 -15.91 14.16
N GLU A 538 -21.59 -16.83 14.93
CA GLU A 538 -20.94 -17.50 16.07
C GLU A 538 -19.82 -18.45 15.65
N GLU A 539 -19.89 -19.01 14.43
CA GLU A 539 -18.87 -19.91 13.91
C GLU A 539 -17.59 -19.18 13.47
N PHE A 540 -17.66 -17.88 13.19
CA PHE A 540 -16.54 -17.12 12.64
C PHE A 540 -15.33 -17.05 13.58
N LYS A 541 -15.54 -16.67 14.83
CA LYS A 541 -14.45 -16.56 15.81
C LYS A 541 -13.73 -17.90 16.03
N PRO A 542 -14.42 -19.03 16.32
CA PRO A 542 -13.77 -20.34 16.39
C PRO A 542 -13.05 -20.76 15.10
N ALA A 543 -13.60 -20.46 13.93
CA ALA A 543 -12.95 -20.74 12.65
C ALA A 543 -11.64 -19.96 12.49
N LEU A 544 -11.64 -18.68 12.89
CA LEU A 544 -10.45 -17.84 12.88
C LEU A 544 -9.41 -18.29 13.90
N GLU A 545 -9.81 -18.68 15.11
CA GLU A 545 -8.88 -19.25 16.12
C GLU A 545 -8.17 -20.48 15.58
N LYS A 546 -8.90 -21.36 14.89
CA LYS A 546 -8.33 -22.52 14.21
C LYS A 546 -7.35 -22.13 13.09
N ALA A 547 -7.69 -21.10 12.31
CA ALA A 547 -6.83 -20.58 11.27
C ALA A 547 -5.52 -20.00 11.83
N ILE A 548 -5.59 -19.28 12.95
CA ILE A 548 -4.40 -18.75 13.64
C ILE A 548 -3.55 -19.88 14.24
N ALA A 549 -4.17 -20.94 14.78
CA ALA A 549 -3.44 -22.12 15.22
C ALA A 549 -2.69 -22.79 14.05
N ALA A 550 -3.34 -22.99 12.91
CA ALA A 550 -2.71 -23.53 11.71
C ALA A 550 -1.54 -22.65 11.22
N ASN A 551 -1.70 -21.32 11.25
CA ASN A 551 -0.63 -20.38 10.91
C ASN A 551 0.62 -20.56 11.80
N LYS A 552 0.42 -20.70 13.12
CA LYS A 552 1.51 -20.97 14.09
C LYS A 552 2.18 -22.32 13.86
N GLU A 553 1.44 -23.30 13.34
CA GLU A 553 1.96 -24.61 12.96
C GLU A 553 2.63 -24.63 11.58
N GLY A 554 2.74 -23.48 10.91
CA GLY A 554 3.37 -23.38 9.59
C GLY A 554 2.47 -23.82 8.44
N ARG A 555 1.15 -23.75 8.59
CA ARG A 555 0.17 -24.15 7.56
C ARG A 555 -0.69 -22.96 7.10
N PRO A 556 -0.90 -22.77 5.78
CA PRO A 556 -1.85 -21.78 5.28
C PRO A 556 -3.29 -22.17 5.63
N PHE A 557 -4.17 -21.17 5.74
CA PHE A 557 -5.59 -21.39 6.06
C PHE A 557 -6.49 -20.34 5.41
N LEU A 558 -7.70 -20.72 4.99
CA LEU A 558 -8.73 -19.78 4.52
C LEU A 558 -9.99 -19.83 5.38
N VAL A 559 -10.43 -18.69 5.90
CA VAL A 559 -11.73 -18.51 6.53
C VAL A 559 -12.59 -17.64 5.62
N GLU A 560 -13.74 -18.15 5.21
CA GLU A 560 -14.72 -17.44 4.41
C GLU A 560 -15.89 -17.03 5.30
N ALA A 561 -16.20 -15.74 5.30
CA ALA A 561 -17.26 -15.11 6.07
C ALA A 561 -18.27 -14.47 5.12
N PRO A 562 -19.44 -15.09 4.90
CA PRO A 562 -20.54 -14.45 4.22
C PRO A 562 -20.93 -13.16 4.91
N MET A 563 -21.00 -12.08 4.14
CA MET A 563 -21.07 -10.72 4.64
C MET A 563 -22.15 -9.91 3.90
N GLU A 564 -22.88 -9.06 4.63
CA GLU A 564 -23.76 -8.07 4.01
C GLU A 564 -22.98 -6.97 3.29
N ASN A 565 -23.57 -6.40 2.24
CA ASN A 565 -22.99 -5.24 1.57
C ASN A 565 -23.37 -3.92 2.28
N ILE A 566 -22.79 -3.69 3.46
CA ILE A 566 -22.96 -2.45 4.23
C ILE A 566 -22.01 -1.38 3.69
N VAL A 567 -22.49 -0.15 3.53
CA VAL A 567 -21.67 0.95 3.02
C VAL A 567 -20.79 1.53 4.13
N VAL A 568 -19.55 1.87 3.80
CA VAL A 568 -18.65 2.59 4.72
C VAL A 568 -19.16 4.03 4.87
N PRO A 569 -19.29 4.58 6.09
CA PRO A 569 -19.62 5.98 6.29
C PRO A 569 -18.64 6.94 5.58
N THR A 570 -19.17 7.96 4.91
CA THR A 570 -18.39 8.91 4.10
C THR A 570 -18.72 10.36 4.48
N PRO A 571 -18.19 10.89 5.60
CA PRO A 571 -18.44 12.27 6.00
C PRO A 571 -17.74 13.29 5.09
N GLY A 572 -16.64 12.89 4.43
CA GLY A 572 -15.99 13.72 3.43
C GLY A 572 -16.70 13.73 2.07
N CYS A 573 -16.11 14.43 1.11
CA CYS A 573 -16.63 14.53 -0.26
C CYS A 573 -15.71 13.80 -1.25
N TRP A 574 -16.27 13.39 -2.40
CA TRP A 574 -15.49 12.93 -3.54
C TRP A 574 -16.22 13.39 -4.81
N ASN A 575 -15.50 14.12 -5.67
CA ASN A 575 -16.02 14.74 -6.89
C ASN A 575 -16.71 13.74 -7.82
N ILE A 576 -16.34 12.46 -7.76
CA ILE A 576 -17.02 11.41 -8.53
C ILE A 576 -18.54 11.41 -8.34
N ASN A 577 -19.04 11.72 -7.13
CA ASN A 577 -20.47 11.83 -6.87
C ASN A 577 -21.11 13.04 -7.57
N ASP A 578 -20.37 14.15 -7.72
CA ASP A 578 -20.83 15.33 -8.45
C ASP A 578 -20.83 15.12 -9.98
N ILE A 579 -20.08 14.13 -10.48
CA ILE A 579 -20.13 13.75 -11.89
C ILE A 579 -21.42 12.99 -12.19
N TYR A 580 -21.78 12.04 -11.32
CA TYR A 580 -22.94 11.18 -11.52
C TYR A 580 -24.26 11.85 -11.12
N THR A 581 -24.26 12.61 -10.03
CA THR A 581 -25.39 13.39 -9.55
C THR A 581 -24.95 14.85 -9.36
N PRO A 582 -24.96 15.68 -10.42
CA PRO A 582 -24.47 17.05 -10.38
C PRO A 582 -25.05 17.88 -9.24
N ASN A 583 -24.15 18.43 -8.43
CA ASN A 583 -24.50 19.33 -7.34
C ASN A 583 -24.38 20.78 -7.81
N ALA A 584 -25.39 21.61 -7.53
CA ALA A 584 -25.36 23.04 -7.89
C ALA A 584 -24.19 23.81 -7.23
N LEU A 585 -23.62 23.27 -6.15
CA LEU A 585 -22.44 23.81 -5.47
C LEU A 585 -21.12 23.44 -6.17
N VAL A 586 -21.15 22.62 -7.22
CA VAL A 586 -19.98 22.18 -7.97
C VAL A 586 -20.18 22.47 -9.45
N LYS A 587 -19.30 23.27 -10.05
CA LYS A 587 -19.31 23.56 -11.49
C LYS A 587 -17.95 23.24 -12.08
N GLU A 588 -17.92 22.38 -13.10
CA GLU A 588 -16.68 21.96 -13.78
C GLU A 588 -15.61 21.45 -12.80
N GLY A 589 -16.04 20.67 -11.80
CA GLY A 589 -15.15 20.09 -10.78
C GLY A 589 -14.65 21.09 -9.71
N LYS A 590 -15.22 22.30 -9.63
CA LYS A 590 -14.84 23.31 -8.64
C LYS A 590 -16.02 23.71 -7.76
N LEU A 591 -15.76 23.90 -6.47
CA LEU A 591 -16.76 24.45 -5.55
C LEU A 591 -17.15 25.88 -5.96
N VAL A 592 -18.44 26.18 -5.86
CA VAL A 592 -19.01 27.51 -6.09
C VAL A 592 -19.14 28.25 -4.76
N LYS A 593 -18.68 29.50 -4.71
CA LYS A 593 -18.91 30.38 -3.56
C LYS A 593 -20.38 30.80 -3.50
N LYS A 594 -20.99 30.77 -2.32
CA LYS A 594 -22.30 31.41 -2.11
C LYS A 594 -22.18 32.94 -2.17
N GLU A 595 -23.30 33.64 -2.22
CA GLU A 595 -23.37 35.12 -2.25
C GLU A 595 -22.62 35.80 -1.09
N ASN A 596 -22.46 35.11 0.04
CA ASN A 596 -21.69 35.59 1.20
C ASN A 596 -20.17 35.36 1.07
N GLY A 597 -19.68 34.92 -0.10
CA GLY A 597 -18.27 34.69 -0.39
C GLY A 597 -17.68 33.40 0.19
N ARG A 598 -18.47 32.57 0.88
CA ARG A 598 -17.99 31.33 1.51
C ARG A 598 -18.24 30.11 0.64
N TYR A 599 -17.28 29.19 0.62
CA TYR A 599 -17.49 27.85 0.09
C TYR A 599 -18.43 27.06 1.00
N VAL A 600 -19.29 26.25 0.40
CA VAL A 600 -20.14 25.30 1.13
C VAL A 600 -19.88 23.93 0.55
N ALA A 601 -19.47 23.01 1.43
CA ALA A 601 -19.26 21.62 1.08
C ALA A 601 -20.54 21.00 0.50
N PRO A 602 -20.47 20.26 -0.62
CA PRO A 602 -21.58 19.44 -1.06
C PRO A 602 -21.84 18.35 -0.01
N SER A 603 -23.08 18.27 0.48
CA SER A 603 -23.50 17.16 1.33
C SER A 603 -23.80 15.95 0.43
N HIS A 604 -22.94 14.93 0.51
CA HIS A 604 -23.16 13.64 -0.16
C HIS A 604 -23.82 12.60 0.77
N SER A 605 -24.11 12.96 2.03
CA SER A 605 -24.65 12.04 3.04
C SER A 605 -26.02 11.44 2.68
N LYS A 606 -26.75 12.02 1.73
CA LYS A 606 -28.04 11.52 1.22
C LYS A 606 -27.95 10.21 0.42
N SER A 607 -26.74 9.71 0.14
CA SER A 607 -26.54 8.46 -0.59
C SER A 607 -26.90 7.19 0.21
N HIS A 608 -27.09 7.29 1.53
CA HIS A 608 -27.16 6.11 2.42
C HIS A 608 -28.55 5.79 2.98
N ASP A 609 -29.56 6.65 2.78
CA ASP A 609 -30.92 6.49 3.34
C ASP A 609 -31.79 5.39 2.67
N GLY A 610 -31.20 4.44 1.94
CA GLY A 610 -31.96 3.49 1.12
C GLY A 610 -31.44 2.05 1.02
N CYS A 611 -30.44 1.65 1.81
CA CYS A 611 -29.83 0.31 1.68
C CYS A 611 -30.39 -0.77 2.62
N LEU A 612 -31.55 -0.54 3.26
CA LEU A 612 -32.16 -1.49 4.21
C LEU A 612 -33.34 -2.31 3.66
N ASN A 613 -33.52 -2.39 2.34
CA ASN A 613 -34.46 -3.34 1.73
C ASN A 613 -33.79 -4.24 0.72
#